data_AF-A0A521K7K1-F1
#
_entry.id   AF-A0A521K7K1-F1
#
_cell.length_a   1.000
_cell.length_b   1.000
_cell.length_c   1.000
_cell.angle_alpha   90.00
_cell.angle_beta   90.00
_cell.angle_gamma   90.00
#
_symmetry.space_group_name_H-M   'P 1'
#
loop_
_entity.id
_entity.type
_entity.pdbx_description
1 polymer ?
#
loop_
_entity_poly.entity_id
_entity_poly.type
_entity_poly.pdbx_seq_one_letter_code
_entity_poly.pdbx_strand_id
1 'polypeptide(L)'
;MLTRILRSAGDACLRAPRAFWAVVALAWMAGIWLLSSLRPPPGAPSFWIAWLLNCGHAFEFGMLALWLALALPRRDAPRRWADLTEARVLLVFVLAMVWAVLDEWHQSRVGGRDATVFDLATDACGIAGVLWIARRAGKHAEVERGERGMRWSFAAAFVACALAGLAATLH
;
A
#
# COMPACT_ATOMS: atom_id res chain seq x y z
N MET A 1 -3.01 -17.78 -13.82
CA MET A 1 -3.16 -16.45 -14.44
C MET A 1 -2.65 -15.29 -13.58
N LEU A 2 -3.17 -15.08 -12.35
CA LEU A 2 -2.82 -13.93 -11.49
C LEU A 2 -1.32 -13.73 -11.27
N THR A 3 -0.59 -14.79 -10.89
CA THR A 3 0.86 -14.72 -10.64
C THR A 3 1.64 -14.29 -11.89
N ARG A 4 1.22 -14.73 -13.08
CA ARG A 4 1.85 -14.32 -14.34
C ARG A 4 1.62 -12.83 -14.61
N ILE A 5 0.38 -12.34 -14.42
CA ILE A 5 0.04 -10.92 -14.63
C ILE A 5 0.89 -10.02 -13.73
N LEU A 6 0.95 -10.31 -12.43
CA LEU A 6 1.71 -9.50 -11.47
C LEU A 6 3.21 -9.50 -11.77
N ARG A 7 3.73 -10.66 -12.16
CA ARG A 7 5.11 -10.81 -12.61
C ARG A 7 5.39 -9.97 -13.85
N SER A 8 4.54 -10.05 -14.87
CA SER A 8 4.68 -9.27 -16.10
C SER A 8 4.56 -7.76 -15.85
N ALA A 9 3.59 -7.34 -15.03
CA ALA A 9 3.43 -5.93 -14.63
C ALA A 9 4.67 -5.44 -13.89
N GLY A 10 5.17 -6.25 -12.96
CA GLY A 10 6.39 -5.99 -12.24
C GLY A 10 7.63 -5.89 -13.14
N ASP A 11 7.79 -6.79 -14.10
CA ASP A 11 8.89 -6.73 -15.09
C ASP A 11 8.81 -5.47 -15.92
N ALA A 12 7.61 -5.04 -16.31
CA ALA A 12 7.39 -3.78 -17.00
C ALA A 12 7.79 -2.59 -16.12
N CYS A 13 7.40 -2.57 -14.85
CA CYS A 13 7.78 -1.51 -13.91
C CYS A 13 9.31 -1.43 -13.71
N LEU A 14 10.00 -2.58 -13.68
CA LEU A 14 11.44 -2.64 -13.54
C LEU A 14 12.22 -2.18 -14.79
N ARG A 15 11.55 -1.87 -15.91
CA ARG A 15 12.20 -1.22 -17.06
C ARG A 15 12.54 0.24 -16.77
N ALA A 16 11.70 0.93 -15.98
CA ALA A 16 11.99 2.28 -15.54
C ALA A 16 13.20 2.30 -14.57
N PRO A 17 14.01 3.37 -14.51
CA PRO A 17 15.10 3.47 -13.55
C PRO A 17 14.58 3.60 -12.11
N ARG A 18 15.42 3.31 -11.11
CA ARG A 18 15.03 3.41 -9.70
C ARG A 18 14.65 4.84 -9.27
N ALA A 19 15.36 5.83 -9.80
CA ALA A 19 15.10 7.24 -9.53
C ALA A 19 13.69 7.67 -9.97
N PHE A 20 13.16 7.10 -11.06
CA PHE A 20 11.79 7.35 -11.50
C PHE A 20 10.79 6.93 -10.42
N TRP A 21 10.95 5.74 -9.83
CA TRP A 21 10.06 5.28 -8.76
C TRP A 21 10.21 6.07 -7.46
N ALA A 22 11.40 6.59 -7.16
CA ALA A 22 11.58 7.52 -6.05
C ALA A 22 10.80 8.83 -6.28
N VAL A 23 10.85 9.39 -7.50
CA VAL A 23 10.05 10.57 -7.87
C VAL A 23 8.55 10.27 -7.81
N VAL A 24 8.12 9.11 -8.30
CA VAL A 24 6.71 8.67 -8.21
C VAL A 24 6.27 8.54 -6.74
N ALA A 25 7.12 7.98 -5.86
CA ALA A 25 6.81 7.88 -4.44
C ALA A 25 6.64 9.27 -3.80
N LEU A 26 7.54 10.22 -4.10
CA LEU A 26 7.45 11.60 -3.61
C LEU A 26 6.20 12.33 -4.15
N ALA A 27 5.89 12.15 -5.43
CA ALA A 27 4.69 12.70 -6.03
C ALA A 27 3.42 12.10 -5.41
N TRP A 28 3.44 10.81 -5.09
CA TRP A 28 2.35 10.12 -4.41
C TRP A 28 2.17 10.61 -2.98
N MET A 29 3.25 10.82 -2.23
CA MET A 29 3.22 11.43 -0.89
C MET A 29 2.58 12.82 -0.93
N ALA A 30 2.96 13.65 -1.91
CA ALA A 30 2.31 14.95 -2.12
C ALA A 30 0.82 14.81 -2.50
N GLY A 31 0.47 13.81 -3.32
CA GLY A 31 -0.91 13.50 -3.67
C GLY A 31 -1.77 13.14 -2.46
N ILE A 32 -1.27 12.24 -1.58
CA ILE A 32 -1.92 11.89 -0.31
C ILE A 32 -2.15 13.17 0.52
N TRP A 33 -1.09 13.96 0.73
CA TRP A 33 -1.19 15.19 1.52
C TRP A 33 -2.25 16.16 0.98
N LEU A 34 -2.34 16.32 -0.35
CA LEU A 34 -3.34 17.16 -1.00
C LEU A 34 -4.76 16.62 -0.80
N LEU A 35 -4.98 15.30 -0.93
CA LEU A 35 -6.28 14.67 -0.66
C LEU A 35 -6.68 14.82 0.81
N SER A 36 -5.72 14.65 1.72
CA SER A 36 -5.88 14.81 3.16
C SER A 36 -6.15 16.25 3.58
N SER A 37 -5.73 17.23 2.76
CA SER A 37 -6.02 18.65 2.96
C SER A 37 -7.46 19.04 2.62
N LEU A 38 -8.19 18.19 1.89
CA LEU A 38 -9.57 18.46 1.52
C LEU A 38 -10.48 18.34 2.74
N ARG A 39 -11.37 19.32 2.89
CA ARG A 39 -12.45 19.26 3.88
C ARG A 39 -13.56 18.35 3.38
N PRO A 40 -14.16 17.53 4.26
CA PRO A 40 -15.30 16.73 3.86
C PRO A 40 -16.47 17.63 3.45
N PRO A 41 -17.30 17.19 2.48
CA PRO A 41 -18.50 17.91 2.10
C PRO A 41 -19.47 18.02 3.28
N PRO A 42 -20.36 19.03 3.29
CA PRO A 42 -21.36 19.17 4.34
C PRO A 42 -22.31 17.96 4.35
N GLY A 43 -22.57 17.43 5.55
CA GLY A 43 -23.42 16.25 5.77
C GLY A 43 -22.61 14.97 6.00
N ALA A 44 -23.13 14.08 6.84
CA ALA A 44 -22.50 12.80 7.09
C ALA A 44 -22.60 11.90 5.84
N PRO A 45 -21.50 11.27 5.38
CA PRO A 45 -21.59 10.28 4.32
C PRO A 45 -22.46 9.10 4.77
N SER A 46 -23.07 8.41 3.81
CA SER A 46 -23.71 7.12 4.13
C SER A 46 -22.64 6.13 4.59
N PHE A 47 -23.04 5.14 5.39
CA PHE A 47 -22.15 4.10 5.90
C PHE A 47 -21.26 3.48 4.82
N TRP A 48 -21.85 3.13 3.66
CA TRP A 48 -21.10 2.51 2.56
C TRP A 48 -20.08 3.44 1.91
N ILE A 49 -20.37 4.74 1.86
CA ILE A 49 -19.42 5.74 1.35
C ILE A 49 -18.30 5.96 2.36
N ALA A 50 -18.63 6.10 3.65
CA ALA A 50 -17.63 6.21 4.71
C ALA A 50 -16.67 5.00 4.70
N TRP A 51 -17.23 3.80 4.63
CA TRP A 51 -16.43 2.57 4.57
C TRP A 51 -15.53 2.50 3.33
N LEU A 52 -16.04 2.91 2.17
CA LEU A 52 -15.22 2.95 0.94
C LEU A 52 -14.08 3.97 1.05
N LEU A 53 -14.34 5.15 1.62
CA LEU A 53 -13.32 6.17 1.86
C LEU A 53 -12.26 5.68 2.85
N ASN A 54 -12.68 5.04 3.93
CA ASN A 54 -11.77 4.44 4.91
C ASN A 54 -10.96 3.28 4.30
N CYS A 55 -11.52 2.49 3.38
CA CYS A 55 -10.73 1.52 2.61
C CYS A 55 -9.71 2.19 1.66
N GLY A 56 -9.92 3.47 1.31
CA GLY A 56 -9.01 4.27 0.48
C GLY A 56 -7.62 4.42 1.09
N HIS A 57 -7.54 4.54 2.42
CA HIS A 57 -6.29 4.56 3.19
C HIS A 57 -5.37 3.38 2.87
N ALA A 58 -5.92 2.16 2.87
CA ALA A 58 -5.16 0.97 2.54
C ALA A 58 -4.59 1.01 1.11
N PHE A 59 -5.33 1.59 0.16
CA PHE A 59 -4.86 1.78 -1.20
C PHE A 59 -3.76 2.84 -1.28
N GLU A 60 -3.97 4.00 -0.68
CA GLU A 60 -3.01 5.11 -0.68
C GLU A 60 -1.65 4.69 -0.14
N PHE A 61 -1.61 4.10 1.05
CA PHE A 61 -0.35 3.71 1.68
C PHE A 61 0.20 2.38 1.17
N GLY A 62 -0.66 1.46 0.71
CA GLY A 62 -0.24 0.28 -0.02
C GLY A 62 0.52 0.64 -1.31
N MET A 63 0.00 1.59 -2.09
CA MET A 63 0.66 2.05 -3.31
C MET A 63 1.97 2.81 -2.99
N LEU A 64 1.99 3.63 -1.94
CA LEU A 64 3.23 4.26 -1.47
C LEU A 64 4.31 3.20 -1.17
N ALA A 65 3.95 2.13 -0.45
CA ALA A 65 4.86 1.04 -0.15
C ALA A 65 5.38 0.33 -1.42
N LEU A 66 4.54 0.18 -2.46
CA LEU A 66 4.96 -0.36 -3.74
C LEU A 66 6.00 0.53 -4.44
N TRP A 67 5.75 1.84 -4.49
CA TRP A 67 6.66 2.79 -5.13
C TRP A 67 8.02 2.84 -4.43
N LEU A 68 8.01 2.89 -3.10
CA LEU A 68 9.22 2.79 -2.27
C LEU A 68 9.96 1.46 -2.52
N ALA A 69 9.24 0.34 -2.59
CA ALA A 69 9.83 -0.95 -2.92
C ALA A 69 10.49 -0.97 -4.31
N LEU A 70 9.85 -0.38 -5.33
CA LEU A 70 10.39 -0.32 -6.70
C LEU A 70 11.62 0.62 -6.82
N ALA A 71 11.80 1.55 -5.88
CA ALA A 71 12.96 2.41 -5.77
C ALA A 71 14.17 1.73 -5.10
N LEU A 72 13.99 0.59 -4.43
CA LEU A 72 15.08 -0.18 -3.79
C LEU A 72 16.07 -0.76 -4.82
N PRO A 73 17.28 -1.16 -4.39
CA PRO A 73 18.19 -1.92 -5.23
C PRO A 73 17.53 -3.17 -5.79
N ARG A 74 17.98 -3.61 -6.95
CA ARG A 74 17.45 -4.77 -7.65
C ARG A 74 18.41 -5.94 -7.49
N ARG A 75 17.87 -7.14 -7.37
CA ARG A 75 18.62 -8.39 -7.43
C ARG A 75 18.27 -9.12 -8.71
N ASP A 76 19.22 -9.83 -9.31
CA ASP A 76 18.99 -10.58 -10.56
C ASP A 76 18.56 -12.03 -10.32
N ALA A 77 18.96 -12.62 -9.19
CA ALA A 77 18.62 -13.99 -8.81
C ALA A 77 17.67 -14.03 -7.59
N PRO A 78 16.82 -15.07 -7.46
CA PRO A 78 16.47 -16.07 -8.49
C PRO A 78 15.62 -15.50 -9.65
N ARG A 79 15.27 -14.20 -9.60
CA ARG A 79 14.59 -13.45 -10.65
C ARG A 79 14.89 -11.97 -10.43
N ARG A 80 15.01 -11.20 -11.52
CA ARG A 80 15.09 -9.74 -11.49
C ARG A 80 13.89 -9.15 -10.74
N TRP A 81 14.13 -8.56 -9.57
CA TRP A 81 13.11 -7.92 -8.75
C TRP A 81 13.70 -6.85 -7.85
N ALA A 82 12.84 -6.02 -7.23
CA ALA A 82 13.23 -5.25 -6.06
C ALA A 82 13.77 -6.18 -4.96
N ASP A 83 14.93 -5.84 -4.39
CA ASP A 83 15.54 -6.67 -3.37
C ASP A 83 14.91 -6.38 -2.01
N LEU A 84 13.91 -7.20 -1.70
CA LEU A 84 13.05 -7.18 -0.51
C LEU A 84 13.55 -8.16 0.56
N THR A 85 14.76 -7.93 1.06
CA THR A 85 15.26 -8.56 2.29
C THR A 85 14.41 -8.13 3.50
N GLU A 86 14.45 -8.85 4.61
CA GLU A 86 13.68 -8.49 5.82
C GLU A 86 13.97 -7.04 6.26
N ALA A 87 15.25 -6.64 6.28
CA ALA A 87 15.64 -5.29 6.65
C ALA A 87 15.06 -4.22 5.71
N ARG A 88 14.97 -4.51 4.40
CA ARG A 88 14.44 -3.55 3.42
C ARG A 88 12.92 -3.52 3.41
N VAL A 89 12.26 -4.65 3.65
CA VAL A 89 10.81 -4.70 3.89
C VAL A 89 10.47 -3.87 5.11
N LEU A 90 11.20 -4.05 6.22
CA LEU A 90 11.02 -3.26 7.43
C LEU A 90 11.28 -1.78 7.19
N LEU A 91 12.34 -1.43 6.45
CA LEU A 91 12.63 -0.04 6.07
C LEU A 91 11.45 0.58 5.30
N VAL A 92 10.96 -0.08 4.25
CA VAL A 92 9.83 0.44 3.46
C VAL A 92 8.57 0.56 4.29
N PHE A 93 8.30 -0.45 5.14
CA PHE A 93 7.17 -0.42 6.06
C PHE A 93 7.25 0.79 6.99
N VAL A 94 8.39 1.00 7.65
CA VAL A 94 8.61 2.12 8.57
C VAL A 94 8.50 3.46 7.85
N LEU A 95 9.09 3.61 6.66
CA LEU A 95 9.00 4.87 5.91
C LEU A 95 7.55 5.20 5.51
N ALA A 96 6.80 4.20 5.04
CA ALA A 96 5.39 4.38 4.69
C ALA A 96 4.53 4.68 5.94
N MET A 97 4.77 4.00 7.07
CA MET A 97 4.08 4.25 8.33
C MET A 97 4.41 5.62 8.93
N VAL A 98 5.65 6.09 8.82
CA VAL A 98 6.02 7.45 9.24
C VAL A 98 5.22 8.47 8.43
N TRP A 99 5.07 8.24 7.12
CA TRP A 99 4.24 9.11 6.29
C TRP A 99 2.75 9.04 6.69
N ALA A 100 2.23 7.84 7.00
CA ALA A 100 0.86 7.65 7.48
C ALA A 100 0.59 8.42 8.78
N VAL A 101 1.48 8.29 9.76
CA VAL A 101 1.38 9.03 11.03
C VAL A 101 1.47 10.54 10.81
N LEU A 102 2.33 11.00 9.91
CA LEU A 102 2.42 12.43 9.56
C LEU A 102 1.16 12.93 8.87
N ASP A 103 0.57 12.13 7.98
CA ASP A 103 -0.69 12.47 7.31
C ASP A 103 -1.85 12.54 8.30
N GLU A 104 -1.97 11.55 9.19
CA GLU A 104 -2.99 11.51 10.24
C GLU A 104 -2.89 12.70 11.19
N TRP A 105 -1.66 13.03 11.58
CA TRP A 105 -1.36 14.23 12.34
C TRP A 105 -1.75 15.49 11.56
N HIS A 106 -1.47 15.57 10.26
CA HIS A 106 -1.90 16.68 9.42
C HIS A 106 -3.43 16.77 9.33
N GLN A 107 -4.14 15.66 9.10
CA GLN A 107 -5.60 15.58 9.03
C GLN A 107 -6.27 16.06 10.32
N SER A 108 -5.67 15.79 11.49
CA SER A 108 -6.17 16.31 12.79
C SER A 108 -6.24 17.86 12.88
N ARG A 109 -5.58 18.57 11.95
CA ARG A 109 -5.63 20.04 11.83
C ARG A 109 -6.61 20.52 10.78
N VAL A 110 -7.18 19.62 9.99
CA VAL A 110 -8.16 19.93 8.95
C VAL A 110 -9.55 19.87 9.58
N GLY A 111 -10.17 21.04 9.73
CA GLY A 111 -11.50 21.13 10.36
C GLY A 111 -12.54 20.25 9.66
N GLY A 112 -13.24 19.44 10.46
CA GLY A 112 -14.27 18.50 10.00
C GLY A 112 -13.74 17.11 9.65
N ARG A 113 -12.43 16.84 9.76
CA ARG A 113 -11.89 15.48 9.68
C ARG A 113 -11.70 14.92 11.10
N ASP A 114 -12.00 13.64 11.25
CA ASP A 114 -11.69 12.88 12.45
C ASP A 114 -10.43 12.08 12.18
N ALA A 115 -9.42 12.28 13.04
CA ALA A 115 -8.19 11.51 12.99
C ALA A 115 -8.33 10.33 13.97
N THR A 116 -8.21 9.10 13.48
CA THR A 116 -8.40 7.87 14.25
C THR A 116 -7.20 6.93 14.18
N VAL A 117 -6.97 6.19 15.28
CA VAL A 117 -6.01 5.07 15.29
C VAL A 117 -6.40 3.95 14.31
N PHE A 118 -7.67 3.87 13.92
CA PHE A 118 -8.15 2.85 12.99
C PHE A 118 -7.81 3.17 11.54
N ASP A 119 -7.61 4.45 11.19
CA ASP A 119 -7.06 4.86 9.89
C ASP A 119 -5.62 4.37 9.75
N LEU A 120 -4.80 4.57 10.80
CA LEU A 120 -3.43 4.02 10.85
C LEU A 120 -3.39 2.49 10.78
N ALA A 121 -4.39 1.80 11.34
CA ALA A 121 -4.49 0.34 11.20
C ALA A 121 -4.81 -0.06 9.75
N THR A 122 -5.64 0.72 9.07
CA THR A 122 -5.99 0.51 7.66
C THR A 122 -4.79 0.76 6.75
N ASP A 123 -4.02 1.82 7.02
CA ASP A 123 -2.74 2.12 6.35
C ASP A 123 -1.76 0.95 6.51
N ALA A 124 -1.57 0.46 7.74
CA ALA A 124 -0.67 -0.64 8.06
C ALA A 124 -1.06 -1.94 7.32
N CYS A 125 -2.37 -2.26 7.24
CA CYS A 125 -2.87 -3.39 6.46
C CYS A 125 -2.56 -3.25 4.97
N GLY A 126 -2.75 -2.07 4.39
CA GLY A 126 -2.41 -1.77 3.00
C GLY A 126 -0.92 -1.95 2.70
N ILE A 127 -0.07 -1.32 3.51
CA ILE A 127 1.40 -1.39 3.41
C ILE A 127 1.87 -2.85 3.52
N ALA A 128 1.45 -3.55 4.58
CA ALA A 128 1.88 -4.93 4.82
C ALA A 128 1.40 -5.89 3.72
N GLY A 129 0.14 -5.75 3.29
CA GLY A 129 -0.45 -6.57 2.22
C GLY A 129 0.32 -6.42 0.91
N VAL A 130 0.60 -5.19 0.50
CA VAL A 130 1.34 -4.93 -0.74
C VAL A 130 2.78 -5.43 -0.65
N LEU A 131 3.48 -5.19 0.45
CA LEU A 131 4.85 -5.70 0.63
C LEU A 131 4.91 -7.23 0.62
N TRP A 132 3.93 -7.90 1.22
CA TRP A 132 3.82 -9.35 1.21
C TRP A 132 3.63 -9.90 -0.21
N ILE A 133 2.70 -9.30 -0.97
CA ILE A 133 2.42 -9.66 -2.36
C ILE A 133 3.66 -9.39 -3.24
N ALA A 134 4.26 -8.21 -3.15
CA ALA A 134 5.43 -7.81 -3.92
C ALA A 134 6.62 -8.73 -3.65
N ARG A 135 6.86 -9.09 -2.38
CA ARG A 135 7.92 -10.02 -1.98
C ARG A 135 7.68 -11.41 -2.56
N ARG A 136 6.43 -11.88 -2.59
CA ARG A 136 6.06 -13.18 -3.15
C ARG A 136 6.19 -13.20 -4.68
N ALA A 137 5.87 -12.09 -5.35
CA ALA A 137 6.03 -11.94 -6.80
C ALA A 137 7.49 -12.10 -7.26
N GLY A 138 8.43 -11.60 -6.46
CA GLY A 138 9.87 -11.72 -6.70
C GLY A 138 10.48 -13.10 -6.40
N LYS A 139 9.76 -14.05 -5.79
CA LYS A 139 10.25 -15.41 -5.52
C LYS A 139 10.07 -16.31 -6.74
N HIS A 140 11.03 -17.22 -6.94
CA HIS A 140 10.87 -18.33 -7.88
C HIS A 140 9.95 -19.37 -7.24
N ALA A 141 8.83 -19.65 -7.88
CA ALA A 141 7.87 -20.65 -7.43
C ALA A 141 7.39 -21.41 -8.66
N GLU A 142 7.28 -22.73 -8.54
CA GLU A 142 6.55 -23.56 -9.51
C GLU A 142 5.19 -22.91 -9.76
N VAL A 143 4.83 -22.74 -11.03
CA VAL A 143 3.74 -21.86 -11.46
C VAL A 143 2.44 -22.18 -10.72
N GLU A 144 2.08 -23.46 -10.55
CA GLU A 144 0.83 -23.87 -9.91
C GLU A 144 0.79 -23.67 -8.39
N ARG A 145 1.86 -24.04 -7.66
CA ARG A 145 1.98 -23.76 -6.22
C ARG A 145 2.06 -22.25 -5.96
N GLY A 146 2.72 -21.53 -6.87
CA GLY A 146 2.80 -20.07 -6.86
C GLY A 146 1.46 -19.38 -7.08
N GLU A 147 0.57 -19.94 -7.91
CA GLU A 147 -0.75 -19.37 -8.20
C GLU A 147 -1.73 -19.49 -7.03
N ARG A 148 -1.84 -20.67 -6.42
CA ARG A 148 -2.67 -20.84 -5.22
C ARG A 148 -2.20 -19.94 -4.08
N GLY A 149 -0.89 -19.93 -3.82
CA GLY A 149 -0.31 -19.08 -2.78
C GLY A 149 -0.51 -17.59 -3.03
N MET A 150 -0.40 -17.13 -4.28
CA MET A 150 -0.64 -15.72 -4.62
C MET A 150 -2.10 -15.33 -4.43
N ARG A 151 -3.06 -16.15 -4.89
CA ARG A 151 -4.49 -15.89 -4.69
C ARG A 151 -4.84 -15.75 -3.21
N TRP A 152 -4.31 -16.64 -2.37
CA TRP A 152 -4.49 -16.53 -0.92
C TRP A 152 -3.88 -15.26 -0.34
N SER A 153 -2.69 -14.85 -0.79
CA SER A 153 -2.10 -13.58 -0.35
C SER A 153 -2.96 -12.37 -0.70
N PHE A 154 -3.54 -12.34 -1.91
CA PHE A 154 -4.49 -11.28 -2.28
C PHE A 154 -5.76 -11.32 -1.45
N ALA A 155 -6.38 -12.49 -1.29
CA ALA A 155 -7.63 -12.63 -0.54
C ALA A 155 -7.42 -12.21 0.93
N ALA A 156 -6.33 -12.67 1.57
CA ALA A 156 -6.02 -12.31 2.93
C ALA A 156 -5.69 -10.82 3.10
N ALA A 157 -4.90 -10.22 2.19
CA ALA A 157 -4.62 -8.78 2.22
C ALA A 157 -5.91 -7.96 2.02
N PHE A 158 -6.75 -8.35 1.05
CA PHE A 158 -8.01 -7.69 0.77
C PHE A 158 -8.96 -7.74 1.97
N VAL A 159 -9.14 -8.92 2.58
CA VAL A 159 -9.97 -9.09 3.78
C VAL A 159 -9.42 -8.27 4.94
N ALA A 160 -8.11 -8.25 5.16
CA ALA A 160 -7.51 -7.43 6.21
C ALA A 160 -7.77 -5.93 6.01
N CYS A 161 -7.60 -5.42 4.79
CA CYS A 161 -7.90 -4.02 4.45
C CYS A 161 -9.38 -3.70 4.65
N ALA A 162 -10.28 -4.59 4.19
CA ALA A 162 -11.72 -4.40 4.33
C ALA A 162 -12.18 -4.39 5.79
N LEU A 163 -11.62 -5.26 6.63
CA LEU A 163 -11.92 -5.32 8.07
C LEU A 163 -11.35 -4.12 8.82
N ALA A 164 -10.14 -3.65 8.48
CA ALA A 164 -9.55 -2.45 9.07
C ALA A 164 -10.38 -1.20 8.72
N GLY A 165 -10.73 -1.04 7.44
CA GLY A 165 -11.61 0.06 7.00
C GLY A 165 -13.00 -0.02 7.65
N LEU A 166 -13.52 -1.22 7.88
CA LEU A 166 -14.78 -1.40 8.63
C LEU A 166 -14.63 -0.94 10.08
N ALA A 167 -13.53 -1.29 10.76
CA ALA A 167 -13.27 -0.83 12.11
C ALA A 167 -13.18 0.70 12.19
N ALA A 168 -12.51 1.34 11.23
CA ALA A 168 -12.42 2.80 11.11
C ALA A 168 -13.77 3.46 10.81
N THR A 169 -14.72 2.74 10.21
CA THR A 169 -16.07 3.30 9.92
C THR A 169 -16.99 3.26 11.15
N LEU A 170 -16.69 2.37 12.09
CA LEU A 170 -17.52 2.13 13.27
C LEU A 170 -17.09 2.95 14.50
N HIS A 171 -15.99 3.69 14.41
CA HIS A 171 -15.39 4.50 15.49
C HIS A 171 -15.17 5.92 15.02
#